data_AF-A0A3D0QGQ7-F1
#
_entry.id   AF-A0A3D0QGQ7-F1
#
_cell.length_a   1.000
_cell.length_b   1.000
_cell.length_c   1.000
_cell.angle_alpha   90.00
_cell.angle_beta   90.00
_cell.angle_gamma   90.00
#
_symmetry.space_group_name_H-M   'P 1'
#
loop_
_entity.id
_entity.type
_entity.pdbx_description
1 polymer ?
#
loop_
_entity_poly.entity_id
_entity_poly.type
_entity_poly.pdbx_seq_one_letter_code
_entity_poly.pdbx_strand_id
1 'polypeptide(L)'
;EADVDITAMYTVKASVMDLIQDQLAGISQEERNKYRQELPIQVYLMMKGQLLKPDIHFRLDLPEDKRGVLNGTVYAKLNELNGQESELNKQVFALLILNRFVPENPLASPAGNVAFSDFARSSVSQLLSAQLNRLSEQYIAGAKLDVGLESYQDYSTGSAEGRTQLKLALSKQLFDERMTVQVGGNVDLEGRRSQANSLNNFAGDLKVMYKLTEDGRWQLEVFRQNSYEGALDGDITKTGVGLVFMIDFDKLFGITLKPVPDR
;
A
#
# COMPACT_ATOMS: atom_id res chain seq x y z
N GLU A 1 23.65 7.92 22.71
CA GLU A 1 22.50 7.54 21.87
C GLU A 1 21.44 8.62 22.05
N ALA A 2 20.74 9.02 20.98
CA ALA A 2 19.73 10.05 21.06
C ALA A 2 18.36 9.39 21.21
N ASP A 3 17.76 9.56 22.38
CA ASP A 3 16.39 9.13 22.65
C ASP A 3 15.42 10.24 22.23
N VAL A 4 14.31 9.83 21.63
CA VAL A 4 13.21 10.67 21.17
C VAL A 4 12.03 10.42 22.09
N ASP A 5 11.38 11.50 22.54
CA ASP A 5 10.06 11.46 23.20
C ASP A 5 9.23 12.61 22.62
N ILE A 6 8.49 12.32 21.55
CA ILE A 6 7.71 13.31 20.81
C ILE A 6 6.25 12.87 20.82
N THR A 7 5.36 13.78 21.23
CA THR A 7 3.93 13.62 21.02
C THR A 7 3.45 14.70 20.05
N ALA A 8 2.91 14.27 18.92
CA ALA A 8 2.27 15.14 17.94
C ALA A 8 0.77 14.91 17.94
N MET A 9 -0.01 15.96 17.73
CA MET A 9 -1.47 15.89 17.59
C MET A 9 -1.87 16.48 16.25
N TYR A 10 -2.66 15.73 15.49
CA TYR A 10 -3.23 16.15 14.22
C TYR A 10 -4.75 16.03 14.28
N THR A 11 -5.48 17.04 13.79
CA THR A 11 -6.95 17.03 13.81
C THR A 11 -7.49 16.85 12.40
N VAL A 12 -8.30 15.82 12.20
CA VAL A 12 -8.95 15.48 10.93
C VAL A 12 -10.46 15.60 11.09
N LYS A 13 -11.13 16.26 10.14
CA LYS A 13 -12.59 16.23 10.07
C LYS A 13 -13.01 15.01 9.27
N ALA A 14 -13.71 14.08 9.90
CA ALA A 14 -14.14 12.84 9.27
C ALA A 14 -15.57 12.48 9.67
N SER A 15 -16.34 11.93 8.73
CA SER A 15 -17.63 11.30 9.02
C SER A 15 -17.40 10.03 9.85
N VAL A 16 -18.16 9.89 10.93
CA VAL A 16 -18.07 8.74 11.85
C VAL A 16 -19.01 7.60 11.46
N MET A 17 -19.82 7.77 10.42
CA MET A 17 -20.76 6.75 9.95
C MET A 17 -20.08 5.41 9.65
N ASP A 18 -18.91 5.45 9.02
CA ASP A 18 -18.17 4.25 8.62
C ASP A 18 -17.49 3.56 9.81
N LEU A 19 -17.28 4.28 10.90
CA LEU A 19 -16.64 3.76 12.13
C LEU A 19 -17.58 2.89 12.97
N ILE A 20 -18.86 3.23 13.00
CA ILE A 20 -19.87 2.62 13.88
C ILE A 20 -20.92 1.83 13.09
N GLN A 21 -20.65 1.52 11.82
CA GLN A 21 -21.61 0.94 10.88
C GLN A 21 -22.23 -0.38 11.41
N ASP A 22 -21.45 -1.17 12.14
CA ASP A 22 -21.84 -2.37 12.89
C ASP A 22 -22.91 -2.09 13.94
N GLN A 23 -22.85 -0.94 14.60
CA GLN A 23 -23.76 -0.50 15.65
C GLN A 23 -25.01 0.22 15.12
N LEU A 24 -25.08 0.50 13.81
CA LEU A 24 -26.25 1.13 13.16
C LEU A 24 -27.29 0.10 12.66
N ALA A 25 -27.11 -1.19 12.95
CA ALA A 25 -28.10 -2.22 12.62
C ALA A 25 -29.38 -2.02 13.47
N GLY A 26 -30.50 -1.73 12.80
CA GLY A 26 -31.82 -1.62 13.46
C GLY A 26 -32.25 -0.21 13.90
N ILE A 27 -31.41 0.82 13.69
CA ILE A 27 -31.81 2.21 13.97
C ILE A 27 -32.52 2.90 12.78
N SER A 28 -33.33 3.90 13.08
CA SER A 28 -34.10 4.67 12.10
C SER A 28 -33.17 5.41 11.10
N GLN A 29 -33.67 5.72 9.90
CA GLN A 29 -32.91 6.49 8.90
C GLN A 29 -32.58 7.91 9.40
N GLU A 30 -33.46 8.51 10.19
CA GLU A 30 -33.27 9.85 10.77
C GLU A 30 -32.11 9.86 11.76
N GLU A 31 -31.96 8.80 12.56
CA GLU A 31 -30.87 8.65 13.51
C GLU A 31 -29.53 8.33 12.82
N ARG A 32 -29.57 7.51 11.75
CA ARG A 32 -28.39 7.28 10.88
C ARG A 32 -27.83 8.55 10.26
N ASN A 33 -28.71 9.46 9.83
CA ASN A 33 -28.27 10.71 9.20
C ASN A 33 -27.47 11.62 10.14
N LYS A 34 -27.65 11.50 11.46
CA LYS A 34 -26.84 12.26 12.44
C LYS A 34 -25.36 11.84 12.43
N TYR A 35 -25.06 10.59 12.08
CA TYR A 35 -23.70 10.05 12.02
C TYR A 35 -22.95 10.38 10.72
N ARG A 36 -23.64 10.97 9.73
CA ARG A 36 -23.01 11.51 8.51
C ARG A 36 -22.29 12.85 8.77
N GLN A 37 -22.50 13.46 9.93
CA GLN A 37 -21.85 14.71 10.30
C GLN A 37 -20.36 14.47 10.54
N GLU A 38 -19.53 15.38 10.04
CA GLU A 38 -18.10 15.35 10.27
C GLU A 38 -17.77 15.76 11.69
N LEU A 39 -16.97 14.95 12.38
CA LEU A 39 -16.43 15.27 13.69
C LEU A 39 -14.92 15.54 13.59
N PRO A 40 -14.40 16.50 14.37
CA PRO A 40 -12.97 16.76 14.46
C PRO A 40 -12.30 15.66 15.30
N ILE A 41 -11.78 14.64 14.64
CA ILE A 41 -11.03 13.54 15.28
C ILE A 41 -9.60 13.99 15.54
N GLN A 42 -9.11 13.80 16.76
CA GLN A 42 -7.72 14.04 17.14
C GLN A 42 -6.92 12.75 17.05
N VAL A 43 -5.89 12.76 16.21
CA VAL A 43 -4.91 11.68 16.07
C VAL A 43 -3.66 12.08 16.83
N TYR A 44 -3.32 11.32 17.87
CA TYR A 44 -2.08 11.46 18.61
C TYR A 44 -1.06 10.46 18.07
N LEU A 45 0.13 10.95 17.72
CA LEU A 45 1.31 10.15 17.41
C LEU A 45 2.31 10.34 18.55
N MET A 46 2.62 9.26 19.24
CA MET A 46 3.58 9.20 20.33
C MET A 46 4.79 8.40 19.84
N MET A 47 5.96 9.03 19.83
CA MET A 47 7.20 8.44 19.35
C MET A 47 8.20 8.40 20.50
N LYS A 48 8.64 7.19 20.88
CA LYS A 48 9.57 6.96 21.98
C LYS A 48 10.77 6.12 21.56
N GLY A 49 11.87 6.18 22.31
CA GLY A 49 13.03 5.32 22.11
C GLY A 49 14.08 5.91 21.15
N GLN A 50 14.85 5.04 20.50
CA GLN A 50 16.03 5.47 19.75
C GLN A 50 15.64 6.16 18.44
N LEU A 51 16.28 7.28 18.09
CA LEU A 51 16.00 8.03 16.86
C LEU A 51 16.07 7.18 15.57
N LEU A 52 16.93 6.16 15.54
CA LEU A 52 17.09 5.26 14.38
C LEU A 52 16.05 4.13 14.32
N LYS A 53 15.36 3.84 15.42
CA LYS A 53 14.32 2.82 15.56
C LYS A 53 13.32 3.25 16.64
N PRO A 54 12.51 4.28 16.37
CA PRO A 54 11.56 4.74 17.36
C PRO A 54 10.37 3.78 17.46
N ASP A 55 9.88 3.59 18.68
CA ASP A 55 8.61 2.95 18.98
C ASP A 55 7.49 3.98 18.76
N ILE A 56 6.62 3.71 17.79
CA ILE A 56 5.53 4.60 17.40
C ILE A 56 4.22 4.02 17.88
N HIS A 57 3.50 4.78 18.70
CA HIS A 57 2.17 4.46 19.17
C HIS A 57 1.18 5.54 18.77
N PHE A 58 -0.05 5.12 18.49
CA PHE A 58 -1.12 6.02 18.14
C PHE A 58 -2.21 6.03 19.20
N ARG A 59 -3.01 7.10 19.21
CA ARG A 59 -4.26 7.18 19.98
C ARG A 59 -5.24 8.09 19.26
N LEU A 60 -6.50 7.71 19.20
CA LEU A 60 -7.59 8.54 18.70
C LEU A 60 -8.36 9.17 19.86
N ASP A 61 -8.77 10.42 19.72
CA ASP A 61 -9.62 11.13 20.68
C ASP A 61 -10.55 12.12 19.96
N LEU A 62 -11.46 12.71 20.72
CA LEU A 62 -12.30 13.84 20.33
C LEU A 62 -11.98 15.05 21.24
N PRO A 63 -12.14 16.29 20.74
CA PRO A 63 -12.15 17.47 21.59
C PRO A 63 -13.13 17.31 22.75
N GLU A 64 -12.79 17.84 23.93
CA GLU A 64 -13.58 17.63 25.15
C GLU A 64 -15.05 18.06 25.00
N ASP A 65 -15.30 19.13 24.25
CA ASP A 65 -16.63 19.65 23.93
C ASP A 65 -17.42 18.77 22.95
N LYS A 66 -16.77 17.83 22.28
CA LYS A 66 -17.36 16.90 21.30
C LYS A 66 -17.50 15.47 21.80
N ARG A 67 -16.92 15.11 22.96
CA ARG A 67 -17.01 13.75 23.52
C ARG A 67 -18.44 13.30 23.83
N GLY A 68 -19.35 14.23 24.14
CA GLY A 68 -20.77 13.94 24.42
C GLY A 68 -21.69 13.91 23.19
N VAL A 69 -21.17 14.19 21.99
CA VAL A 69 -21.98 14.20 20.76
C VAL A 69 -22.46 12.78 20.45
N LEU A 70 -23.68 12.67 19.91
CA LEU A 70 -24.29 11.37 19.56
C LEU A 70 -24.34 10.41 20.77
N ASN A 71 -24.69 10.93 21.94
CA ASN A 71 -24.73 10.22 23.22
C ASN A 71 -23.39 9.59 23.65
N GLY A 72 -22.27 10.08 23.10
CA GLY A 72 -20.94 9.53 23.38
C GLY A 72 -20.64 8.20 22.70
N THR A 73 -21.51 7.70 21.82
CA THR A 73 -21.32 6.43 21.08
C THR A 73 -20.00 6.43 20.31
N VAL A 74 -19.71 7.54 19.62
CA VAL A 74 -18.45 7.71 18.87
C VAL A 74 -17.24 7.65 19.80
N TYR A 75 -17.30 8.36 20.93
CA TYR A 75 -16.21 8.39 21.89
C TYR A 75 -15.96 7.01 22.52
N ALA A 76 -17.02 6.26 22.82
CA ALA A 76 -16.91 4.88 23.29
C ALA A 76 -16.22 3.97 22.27
N LYS A 77 -16.59 4.04 20.99
CA LYS A 77 -15.95 3.26 19.92
C LYS A 77 -14.48 3.63 19.71
N LEU A 78 -14.12 4.92 19.80
CA LEU A 78 -12.71 5.34 19.73
C LEU A 78 -11.90 4.80 20.91
N ASN A 79 -12.47 4.77 22.11
CA ASN A 79 -11.82 4.17 23.29
C ASN A 79 -11.64 2.67 23.15
N GLU A 80 -12.62 1.97 22.57
CA GLU A 80 -12.51 0.55 22.25
C GLU A 80 -11.35 0.29 21.26
N LEU A 81 -11.27 1.08 20.18
CA LEU A 81 -10.20 0.99 19.19
C LEU A 81 -8.83 1.27 19.79
N ASN A 82 -8.72 2.23 20.72
CA ASN A 82 -7.45 2.51 21.41
C ASN A 82 -6.91 1.30 22.20
N GLY A 83 -7.77 0.32 22.55
CA GLY A 83 -7.36 -0.94 23.16
C GLY A 83 -6.94 -2.02 22.15
N GLN A 84 -7.13 -1.79 20.85
CA GLN A 84 -6.90 -2.75 19.76
C GLN A 84 -5.87 -2.18 18.78
N GLU A 85 -4.58 -2.35 19.07
CA GLU A 85 -3.48 -1.70 18.34
C GLU A 85 -3.52 -1.90 16.81
N SER A 86 -3.85 -3.11 16.33
CA SER A 86 -3.96 -3.39 14.90
C SER A 86 -5.08 -2.58 14.23
N GLU A 87 -6.28 -2.58 14.81
CA GLU A 87 -7.42 -1.83 14.26
C GLU A 87 -7.21 -0.32 14.42
N LEU A 88 -6.63 0.12 15.53
CA LEU A 88 -6.25 1.52 15.74
C LEU A 88 -5.33 2.03 14.63
N ASN A 89 -4.25 1.30 14.37
CA ASN A 89 -3.28 1.68 13.35
C ASN A 89 -3.95 1.78 11.97
N LYS A 90 -4.79 0.81 11.61
CA LYS A 90 -5.56 0.82 10.35
C LYS A 90 -6.45 2.06 10.24
N GLN A 91 -7.20 2.40 11.28
CA GLN A 91 -8.07 3.58 11.27
C GLN A 91 -7.27 4.89 11.22
N VAL A 92 -6.15 4.96 11.94
CA VAL A 92 -5.24 6.13 11.91
C VAL A 92 -4.67 6.34 10.51
N PHE A 93 -4.15 5.29 9.86
CA PHE A 93 -3.64 5.41 8.49
C PHE A 93 -4.73 5.85 7.52
N ALA A 94 -5.94 5.30 7.63
CA ALA A 94 -7.06 5.72 6.81
C ALA A 94 -7.42 7.20 7.01
N LEU A 95 -7.42 7.69 8.26
CA LEU A 95 -7.65 9.11 8.53
C LEU A 95 -6.55 10.00 7.96
N LEU A 96 -5.28 9.60 8.04
CA LEU A 96 -4.18 10.42 7.54
C LEU A 96 -4.12 10.46 6.00
N ILE A 97 -4.47 9.37 5.33
CA ILE A 97 -4.40 9.27 3.86
C ILE A 97 -5.70 9.72 3.20
N LEU A 98 -6.84 9.29 3.76
CA LEU A 98 -8.16 9.43 3.14
C LEU A 98 -9.06 10.47 3.82
N ASN A 99 -8.65 11.01 4.99
CA ASN A 99 -9.50 11.84 5.85
C ASN A 99 -10.85 11.19 6.21
N ARG A 100 -10.90 9.85 6.29
CA ARG A 100 -12.11 9.10 6.66
C ARG A 100 -11.78 7.78 7.36
N PHE A 101 -12.75 7.26 8.12
CA PHE A 101 -12.67 5.92 8.71
C PHE A 101 -12.94 4.83 7.68
N VAL A 102 -12.54 3.59 8.01
CA VAL A 102 -12.80 2.40 7.20
C VAL A 102 -13.74 1.47 7.98
N PRO A 103 -14.78 0.93 7.34
CA PRO A 103 -15.65 -0.06 7.98
C PRO A 103 -14.88 -1.29 8.48
N GLU A 104 -15.26 -1.81 9.64
CA GLU A 104 -14.71 -3.07 10.18
C GLU A 104 -15.02 -4.26 9.28
N ASN A 105 -16.23 -4.27 8.70
CA ASN A 105 -16.65 -5.26 7.72
C ASN A 105 -16.98 -4.58 6.37
N PRO A 106 -15.96 -4.32 5.53
CA PRO A 106 -16.16 -3.67 4.23
C PRO A 106 -17.00 -4.51 3.25
N LEU A 107 -17.24 -5.79 3.56
CA LEU A 107 -18.10 -6.71 2.78
C LEU A 107 -19.58 -6.64 3.19
N ALA A 108 -19.90 -6.01 4.33
CA ALA A 108 -21.26 -5.87 4.84
C ALA A 108 -21.88 -4.50 4.51
N SER A 109 -21.16 -3.62 3.81
CA SER A 109 -21.69 -2.31 3.45
C SER A 109 -22.73 -2.44 2.34
N PRO A 110 -23.96 -1.92 2.51
CA PRO A 110 -24.96 -1.88 1.42
C PRO A 110 -24.55 -0.97 0.25
N ALA A 111 -23.51 -0.15 0.44
CA ALA A 111 -22.98 0.76 -0.56
C ALA A 111 -21.48 0.54 -0.73
N GLY A 112 -21.10 -0.21 -1.77
CA GLY A 112 -19.74 -0.17 -2.33
C GLY A 112 -18.86 -1.42 -2.13
N ASN A 113 -19.38 -2.59 -2.48
CA ASN A 113 -18.66 -3.88 -2.48
C ASN A 113 -17.49 -4.02 -3.49
N VAL A 114 -17.09 -2.95 -4.20
CA VAL A 114 -16.09 -3.05 -5.29
C VAL A 114 -14.79 -2.30 -4.98
N ALA A 115 -14.81 -1.30 -4.09
CA ALA A 115 -13.66 -0.39 -3.95
C ALA A 115 -12.66 -0.77 -2.83
N PHE A 116 -13.03 -1.63 -1.87
CA PHE A 116 -12.21 -1.88 -0.67
C PHE A 116 -11.65 -3.31 -0.52
N SER A 117 -12.27 -4.32 -1.14
CA SER A 117 -11.66 -5.66 -1.25
C SER A 117 -10.32 -5.59 -1.97
N ASP A 118 -10.27 -4.77 -3.02
CA ASP A 118 -9.11 -4.62 -3.89
C ASP A 118 -8.01 -3.79 -3.20
N PHE A 119 -8.40 -2.85 -2.33
CA PHE A 119 -7.48 -2.00 -1.57
C PHE A 119 -6.84 -2.70 -0.36
N ALA A 120 -7.62 -3.49 0.40
CA ALA A 120 -7.09 -4.28 1.51
C ALA A 120 -6.17 -5.41 1.03
N ARG A 121 -6.53 -6.06 -0.09
CA ARG A 121 -5.73 -7.12 -0.71
C ARG A 121 -4.45 -6.57 -1.35
N SER A 122 -4.49 -5.44 -2.05
CA SER A 122 -3.28 -4.80 -2.61
C SER A 122 -2.31 -4.31 -1.52
N SER A 123 -2.80 -3.72 -0.44
CA SER A 123 -1.96 -3.24 0.67
C SER A 123 -1.26 -4.37 1.43
N VAL A 124 -1.97 -5.47 1.72
CA VAL A 124 -1.39 -6.67 2.35
C VAL A 124 -0.39 -7.34 1.40
N SER A 125 -0.72 -7.42 0.11
CA SER A 125 0.15 -7.98 -0.91
C SER A 125 1.47 -7.20 -1.04
N GLN A 126 1.41 -5.87 -1.00
CA GLN A 126 2.59 -5.00 -1.00
C GLN A 126 3.48 -5.19 0.25
N LEU A 127 2.87 -5.37 1.43
CA LEU A 127 3.61 -5.59 2.68
C LEU A 127 4.25 -6.99 2.77
N LEU A 128 3.57 -8.03 2.29
CA LEU A 128 4.13 -9.38 2.17
C LEU A 128 5.28 -9.42 1.16
N SER A 129 5.10 -8.77 0.01
CA SER A 129 6.17 -8.60 -1.00
C SER A 129 7.41 -7.91 -0.45
N ALA A 130 7.23 -6.84 0.33
CA ALA A 130 8.36 -6.14 0.94
C ALA A 130 9.14 -6.98 1.97
N GLN A 131 8.48 -7.91 2.67
CA GLN A 131 9.13 -8.83 3.61
C GLN A 131 9.81 -10.01 2.91
N LEU A 132 9.20 -10.54 1.85
CA LEU A 132 9.80 -11.60 1.04
C LEU A 132 11.04 -11.11 0.29
N ASN A 133 11.03 -9.88 -0.23
CA ASN A 133 12.20 -9.25 -0.86
C ASN A 133 13.38 -9.09 0.13
N ARG A 134 13.12 -8.88 1.43
CA ARG A 134 14.16 -8.77 2.46
C ARG A 134 14.76 -10.11 2.86
N LEU A 135 13.97 -11.19 2.79
CA LEU A 135 14.43 -12.56 3.08
C LEU A 135 15.18 -13.17 1.89
N SER A 136 14.86 -12.75 0.66
CA SER A 136 15.49 -13.25 -0.56
C SER A 136 16.90 -12.69 -0.83
N GLU A 137 17.22 -11.50 -0.29
CA GLU A 137 18.58 -10.92 -0.34
C GLU A 137 19.63 -11.80 0.37
N GLN A 138 19.22 -12.69 1.30
CA GLN A 138 20.14 -13.54 2.07
C GLN A 138 20.47 -14.90 1.43
N TYR A 139 19.71 -15.38 0.43
CA TYR A 139 19.77 -16.80 0.01
C TYR A 139 20.19 -17.08 -1.43
N ILE A 140 20.55 -16.07 -2.24
CA ILE A 140 21.07 -16.32 -3.59
C ILE A 140 22.34 -15.49 -3.82
N ALA A 141 23.50 -16.17 -3.86
CA ALA A 141 24.81 -15.55 -4.08
C ALA A 141 24.86 -14.81 -5.43
N GLY A 142 24.68 -13.48 -5.39
CA GLY A 142 24.84 -12.59 -6.54
C GLY A 142 23.65 -12.46 -7.48
N ALA A 143 22.44 -12.87 -7.07
CA ALA A 143 21.20 -12.58 -7.80
C ALA A 143 20.11 -12.09 -6.84
N LYS A 144 19.29 -11.14 -7.29
CA LYS A 144 18.17 -10.58 -6.51
C LYS A 144 16.88 -11.24 -6.96
N LEU A 145 16.09 -11.74 -6.01
CA LEU A 145 14.77 -12.30 -6.27
C LEU A 145 13.71 -11.33 -5.75
N ASP A 146 12.93 -10.79 -6.66
CA ASP A 146 11.77 -9.93 -6.44
C ASP A 146 10.49 -10.77 -6.43
N VAL A 147 9.69 -10.62 -5.38
CA VAL A 147 8.41 -11.32 -5.19
C VAL A 147 7.29 -10.30 -5.03
N GLY A 148 6.41 -10.23 -6.02
CA GLY A 148 5.21 -9.40 -6.04
C GLY A 148 3.95 -10.25 -5.81
N LEU A 149 2.99 -9.77 -5.03
CA LEU A 149 1.64 -10.33 -5.02
C LEU A 149 0.66 -9.24 -5.49
N GLU A 150 -0.25 -9.58 -6.38
CA GLU A 150 -1.22 -8.65 -6.96
C GLU A 150 -2.60 -9.31 -6.93
N SER A 151 -3.61 -8.63 -6.38
CA SER A 151 -4.95 -9.20 -6.22
C SER A 151 -6.01 -8.17 -6.57
N TYR A 152 -6.96 -8.55 -7.42
CA TYR A 152 -7.98 -7.68 -8.00
C TYR A 152 -9.25 -8.49 -8.35
N GLN A 153 -10.35 -7.79 -8.64
CA GLN A 153 -11.58 -8.41 -9.15
C GLN A 153 -11.59 -8.42 -10.68
N ASP A 154 -11.78 -9.60 -11.26
CA ASP A 154 -11.97 -9.82 -12.68
C ASP A 154 -13.49 -9.88 -12.98
N TYR A 155 -13.95 -9.04 -13.90
CA TYR A 155 -15.36 -8.94 -14.31
C TYR A 155 -15.60 -9.53 -15.70
N SER A 156 -14.60 -10.17 -16.30
CA SER A 156 -14.66 -10.74 -17.66
C SER A 156 -15.81 -11.72 -17.91
N THR A 157 -16.32 -12.36 -16.86
CA THR A 157 -17.42 -13.33 -16.94
C THR A 157 -18.81 -12.72 -16.72
N GLY A 158 -18.89 -11.40 -16.48
CA GLY A 158 -20.12 -10.68 -16.16
C GLY A 158 -20.47 -10.64 -14.67
N SER A 159 -19.67 -11.28 -13.82
CA SER A 159 -19.76 -11.24 -12.36
C SER A 159 -18.37 -11.03 -11.75
N ALA A 160 -18.28 -10.41 -10.57
CA ALA A 160 -17.01 -10.21 -9.89
C ALA A 160 -16.39 -11.56 -9.46
N GLU A 161 -15.26 -11.93 -10.06
CA GLU A 161 -14.45 -13.08 -9.65
C GLU A 161 -13.13 -12.58 -9.03
N GLY A 162 -12.75 -13.12 -7.87
CA GLY A 162 -11.46 -12.79 -7.25
C GLY A 162 -10.31 -13.38 -8.06
N ARG A 163 -9.30 -12.57 -8.36
CA ARG A 163 -8.06 -13.00 -9.02
C ARG A 163 -6.85 -12.55 -8.21
N THR A 164 -5.95 -13.48 -7.96
CA THR A 164 -4.70 -13.23 -7.22
C THR A 164 -3.54 -13.80 -8.03
N GLN A 165 -2.50 -13.01 -8.23
CA GLN A 165 -1.35 -13.31 -9.07
C GLN A 165 -0.06 -13.10 -8.28
N LEU A 166 0.78 -14.13 -8.23
CA LEU A 166 2.14 -14.07 -7.70
C LEU A 166 3.10 -13.76 -8.85
N LYS A 167 3.78 -12.62 -8.78
CA LYS A 167 4.84 -12.21 -9.69
C LYS A 167 6.18 -12.58 -9.09
N LEU A 168 7.02 -13.28 -9.84
CA LEU A 168 8.36 -13.65 -9.42
C LEU A 168 9.34 -13.16 -10.48
N ALA A 169 10.38 -12.44 -10.08
CA ALA A 169 11.44 -12.01 -10.97
C ALA A 169 12.81 -12.22 -10.33
N LEU A 170 13.72 -12.85 -11.06
CA LEU A 170 15.10 -13.02 -10.70
C LEU A 170 15.95 -12.10 -11.56
N SER A 171 16.72 -11.20 -10.94
CA SER A 171 17.64 -10.31 -11.62
C SER A 171 19.09 -10.56 -11.21
N LYS A 172 20.00 -10.38 -12.16
CA LYS A 172 21.45 -10.50 -11.95
C LYS A 172 22.16 -9.35 -12.66
N GLN A 173 23.09 -8.73 -11.92
CA GLN A 173 24.00 -7.74 -12.46
C GLN A 173 25.30 -8.42 -12.91
N LEU A 174 25.77 -8.02 -14.08
CA LEU A 174 26.93 -8.57 -14.78
C LEU A 174 27.78 -7.40 -15.31
N PHE A 175 29.05 -7.68 -15.60
CA PHE A 175 30.01 -6.69 -16.14
C PHE A 175 30.12 -5.42 -15.28
N ASP A 176 30.50 -5.57 -14.00
CA ASP A 176 30.62 -4.45 -13.06
C ASP A 176 29.35 -3.57 -13.03
N GLU A 177 28.20 -4.23 -12.92
CA GLU A 177 26.87 -3.59 -12.86
C GLU A 177 26.47 -2.81 -14.13
N ARG A 178 27.15 -3.05 -15.27
CA ARG A 178 26.78 -2.46 -16.56
C ARG A 178 25.64 -3.18 -17.25
N MET A 179 25.47 -4.48 -17.04
CA MET A 179 24.37 -5.25 -17.61
C MET A 179 23.50 -5.83 -16.51
N THR A 180 22.19 -5.59 -16.59
CA THR A 180 21.20 -6.21 -15.72
C THR A 180 20.32 -7.14 -16.54
N VAL A 181 20.30 -8.41 -16.18
CA VAL A 181 19.42 -9.41 -16.79
C VAL A 181 18.37 -9.80 -15.76
N GLN A 182 17.10 -9.68 -16.11
CA GLN A 182 15.96 -10.02 -15.27
C GLN A 182 15.07 -11.01 -16.02
N VAL A 183 14.76 -12.12 -15.36
CA VAL A 183 13.83 -13.15 -15.87
C VAL A 183 12.70 -13.28 -14.86
N GLY A 184 11.47 -13.29 -15.31
CA GLY A 184 10.32 -13.42 -14.43
C GLY A 184 9.12 -14.08 -15.06
N GLY A 185 8.08 -14.20 -14.25
CA GLY A 185 6.80 -14.73 -14.65
C GLY A 185 5.73 -14.47 -13.60
N ASN A 186 4.48 -14.72 -14.02
CA ASN A 186 3.30 -14.52 -13.22
C ASN A 186 2.58 -15.86 -13.03
N VAL A 187 2.16 -16.15 -11.80
CA VAL A 187 1.44 -17.38 -11.43
C VAL A 187 0.08 -16.99 -10.85
N ASP A 188 -1.01 -17.45 -11.46
CA ASP A 188 -2.38 -17.17 -10.99
C ASP A 188 -2.69 -18.04 -9.76
N LEU A 189 -2.69 -17.49 -8.55
CA LEU A 189 -2.98 -18.24 -7.30
C LEU A 189 -4.49 -18.42 -7.02
N GLU A 190 -5.34 -17.57 -7.60
CA GLU A 190 -6.79 -17.56 -7.41
C GLU A 190 -7.48 -17.23 -8.75
N GLY A 191 -8.72 -17.71 -8.93
CA GLY A 191 -9.50 -17.54 -10.16
C GLY A 191 -9.44 -18.76 -11.09
N ARG A 192 -10.25 -18.78 -12.15
CA ARG A 192 -10.46 -19.97 -13.01
C ARG A 192 -9.18 -20.49 -13.69
N ARG A 193 -8.18 -19.62 -13.87
CA ARG A 193 -6.86 -19.99 -14.44
C ARG A 193 -5.90 -20.60 -13.43
N SER A 194 -6.13 -20.50 -12.11
CA SER A 194 -5.27 -21.15 -11.11
C SER A 194 -5.25 -22.66 -11.26
N GLN A 195 -6.34 -23.25 -11.79
CA GLN A 195 -6.46 -24.68 -12.10
C GLN A 195 -5.62 -25.11 -13.32
N ALA A 196 -5.20 -24.17 -14.18
CA ALA A 196 -4.42 -24.43 -15.39
C ALA A 196 -2.93 -24.05 -15.22
N ASN A 197 -2.48 -23.75 -14.00
CA ASN A 197 -1.09 -23.40 -13.73
C ASN A 197 -0.14 -24.55 -14.09
N SER A 198 0.55 -24.41 -15.22
CA SER A 198 1.72 -25.23 -15.55
C SER A 198 2.98 -24.41 -15.34
N LEU A 199 4.02 -25.03 -14.76
CA LEU A 199 5.34 -24.43 -14.54
C LEU A 199 5.99 -23.89 -15.83
N ASN A 200 5.49 -24.27 -17.01
CA ASN A 200 5.97 -23.78 -18.31
C ASN A 200 5.63 -22.29 -18.57
N ASN A 201 4.66 -21.70 -17.86
CA ASN A 201 4.35 -20.27 -17.96
C ASN A 201 5.26 -19.38 -17.11
N PHE A 202 6.13 -19.96 -16.28
CA PHE A 202 6.98 -19.26 -15.31
C PHE A 202 8.11 -18.43 -15.95
N ALA A 203 8.43 -18.63 -17.23
CA ALA A 203 9.57 -17.99 -17.91
C ALA A 203 9.15 -17.12 -19.12
N GLY A 204 8.06 -16.36 -18.98
CA GLY A 204 7.53 -15.52 -20.06
C GLY A 204 8.20 -14.15 -20.18
N ASP A 205 8.67 -13.61 -19.06
CA ASP A 205 9.15 -12.23 -18.97
C ASP A 205 10.68 -12.20 -18.94
N LEU A 206 11.26 -11.40 -19.83
CA LEU A 206 12.69 -11.16 -19.93
C LEU A 206 12.92 -9.67 -20.09
N LYS A 207 13.80 -9.10 -19.26
CA LYS A 207 14.29 -7.74 -19.41
C LYS A 207 15.81 -7.73 -19.33
N VAL A 208 16.44 -7.09 -20.31
CA VAL A 208 17.89 -6.90 -20.36
C VAL A 208 18.14 -5.40 -20.49
N MET A 209 18.88 -4.85 -19.54
CA MET A 209 19.29 -3.44 -19.54
C MET A 209 20.81 -3.35 -19.59
N TYR A 210 21.33 -2.45 -20.44
CA TYR A 210 22.76 -2.21 -20.57
C TYR A 210 23.07 -0.72 -20.47
N LYS A 211 23.97 -0.34 -19.56
CA LYS A 211 24.47 1.03 -19.38
C LYS A 211 25.46 1.38 -20.49
N LEU A 212 25.06 2.31 -21.36
CA LEU A 212 25.90 2.82 -22.44
C LEU A 212 26.97 3.76 -21.90
N THR A 213 26.64 4.54 -20.87
CA THR A 213 27.56 5.42 -20.14
C THR A 213 27.85 4.87 -18.75
N GLU A 214 29.05 5.15 -18.21
CA GLU A 214 29.46 4.68 -16.88
C GLU A 214 28.58 5.26 -15.76
N ASP A 215 28.13 6.50 -15.94
CA ASP A 215 27.18 7.18 -15.07
C ASP A 215 25.74 6.65 -15.16
N GLY A 216 25.46 5.72 -16.09
CA GLY A 216 24.15 5.12 -16.27
C GLY A 216 23.07 6.05 -16.84
N ARG A 217 23.41 7.27 -17.26
CA ARG A 217 22.45 8.23 -17.84
C ARG A 217 21.82 7.72 -19.14
N TRP A 218 22.58 6.99 -19.95
CA TRP A 218 22.07 6.34 -21.17
C TRP A 218 22.04 4.84 -21.00
N GLN A 219 20.88 4.23 -21.22
CA GLN A 219 20.70 2.78 -21.09
C GLN A 219 19.93 2.23 -22.29
N LEU A 220 20.37 1.08 -22.80
CA LEU A 220 19.62 0.30 -23.77
C LEU A 220 18.78 -0.73 -23.01
N GLU A 221 17.49 -0.77 -23.29
CA GLU A 221 16.54 -1.72 -22.71
C GLU A 221 15.99 -2.63 -23.81
N VAL A 222 16.06 -3.94 -23.59
CA VAL A 222 15.37 -4.95 -24.40
C VAL A 222 14.44 -5.71 -23.49
N PHE A 223 13.18 -5.82 -23.86
CA PHE A 223 12.20 -6.50 -23.02
C PHE A 223 11.26 -7.36 -23.85
N ARG A 224 10.84 -8.46 -23.22
CA ARG A 224 9.69 -9.27 -23.58
C ARG A 224 8.87 -9.42 -22.31
N GLN A 225 7.61 -9.01 -22.34
CA GLN A 225 6.71 -9.15 -21.22
C GLN A 225 5.38 -9.71 -21.69
N ASN A 226 4.79 -10.58 -20.89
CA ASN A 226 3.47 -11.12 -21.13
C ASN A 226 2.46 -10.41 -20.22
N SER A 227 1.52 -9.68 -20.81
CA SER A 227 0.47 -8.95 -20.10
C SER A 227 -0.90 -9.46 -20.52
N TYR A 228 -1.80 -9.65 -19.56
CA TYR A 228 -3.18 -10.00 -19.84
C TYR A 228 -4.00 -8.72 -20.11
N GLU A 229 -4.60 -8.61 -21.30
CA GLU A 229 -5.51 -7.50 -21.67
C GLU A 229 -6.95 -8.02 -21.78
N GLY A 230 -7.50 -8.47 -20.65
CA GLY A 230 -8.93 -8.75 -20.52
C GLY A 230 -9.48 -9.97 -21.27
N ALA A 231 -10.81 -10.12 -21.20
CA ALA A 231 -11.54 -11.30 -21.68
C ALA A 231 -11.43 -11.55 -23.19
N LEU A 232 -11.23 -10.49 -23.97
CA LEU A 232 -11.32 -10.50 -25.43
C LEU A 232 -9.96 -10.77 -26.08
N ASP A 233 -8.87 -10.14 -25.61
CA ASP A 233 -7.55 -10.25 -26.25
C ASP A 233 -6.64 -11.31 -25.62
N GLY A 234 -6.91 -11.75 -24.38
CA GLY A 234 -6.15 -12.82 -23.76
C GLY A 234 -4.72 -12.42 -23.36
N ASP A 235 -3.77 -13.36 -23.49
CA ASP A 235 -2.37 -13.13 -23.13
C ASP A 235 -1.64 -12.45 -24.30
N ILE A 236 -1.22 -11.20 -24.10
CA ILE A 236 -0.47 -10.43 -25.10
C ILE A 236 1.01 -10.40 -24.72
N THR A 237 1.84 -10.96 -25.58
CA THR A 237 3.30 -10.83 -25.48
C THR A 237 3.75 -9.55 -26.18
N LYS A 238 4.28 -8.60 -25.42
CA LYS A 238 4.91 -7.37 -25.92
C LYS A 238 6.42 -7.56 -25.93
N THR A 239 7.05 -7.38 -27.09
CA THR A 239 8.51 -7.40 -27.23
C THR A 239 8.96 -6.09 -27.83
N GLY A 240 10.01 -5.50 -27.28
CA GLY A 240 10.50 -4.19 -27.70
C GLY A 240 11.95 -3.93 -27.33
N VAL A 241 12.47 -2.88 -27.94
CA VAL A 241 13.78 -2.31 -27.64
C VAL A 241 13.58 -0.81 -27.43
N GLY A 242 14.20 -0.26 -26.39
CA GLY A 242 14.10 1.14 -26.01
C GLY A 242 15.45 1.72 -25.60
N LEU A 243 15.56 3.03 -25.72
CA LEU A 243 16.69 3.80 -25.20
C LEU A 243 16.17 4.68 -24.05
N VAL A 244 16.77 4.53 -22.88
CA VAL A 244 16.36 5.22 -21.65
C VAL A 244 17.41 6.29 -21.33
N PHE A 245 16.92 7.51 -21.07
CA PHE A 245 17.75 8.63 -20.62
C PHE A 245 17.30 9.10 -19.24
N MET A 246 18.21 9.10 -18.26
CA MET A 246 17.91 9.40 -16.85
C MET A 246 18.68 10.65 -16.39
N ILE A 247 18.00 11.55 -15.68
CA ILE A 247 18.57 12.79 -15.15
C ILE A 247 18.22 12.90 -13.66
N ASP A 248 19.24 12.98 -12.80
CA ASP A 248 19.07 13.23 -11.37
C ASP A 248 19.10 14.73 -11.06
N PHE A 249 18.09 15.21 -10.33
CA PHE A 249 17.95 16.62 -9.96
C PHE A 249 18.23 16.84 -8.47
N ASP A 250 19.50 16.80 -8.08
CA ASP A 250 19.92 17.01 -6.67
C ASP A 250 19.79 18.47 -6.17
N LYS A 251 19.34 19.43 -6.99
CA LYS A 251 19.40 20.87 -6.67
C LYS A 251 18.14 21.69 -7.00
N LEU A 252 16.96 21.19 -6.68
CA LEU A 252 15.72 21.97 -6.88
C LEU A 252 15.33 22.90 -5.71
N PHE A 253 15.99 22.83 -4.55
CA PHE A 253 15.78 23.81 -3.48
C PHE A 253 17.11 24.25 -2.88
N GLY A 254 17.69 25.31 -3.46
CA GLY A 254 18.83 26.05 -2.93
C GLY A 254 18.52 26.82 -1.63
N ILE A 255 17.83 26.19 -0.67
CA ILE A 255 17.63 26.75 0.67
C ILE A 255 18.83 26.33 1.51
N THR A 256 19.94 27.05 1.34
CA THR A 256 20.95 27.10 2.39
C THR A 256 20.32 27.86 3.56
N LEU A 257 19.84 27.16 4.58
CA LEU A 257 19.46 27.76 5.85
C LEU A 257 20.71 28.44 6.42
N LYS A 258 20.79 29.78 6.30
CA LYS A 258 21.82 30.55 6.98
C LYS A 258 21.62 30.36 8.49
N PRO A 259 22.67 30.01 9.25
CA PRO A 259 22.57 29.96 10.70
C PRO A 259 22.24 31.36 11.24
N VAL A 260 21.27 31.42 12.14
CA VAL A 260 20.91 32.64 12.88
C VAL A 260 22.09 33.00 13.79
N PRO A 261 22.62 34.22 13.75
CA PRO A 261 23.68 34.62 14.66
C PRO A 261 23.12 34.78 16.07
N ASP A 262 23.76 34.11 17.04
CA ASP A 262 23.50 34.31 18.46
C ASP A 262 23.68 35.78 18.83
N ARG A 263 22.72 36.33 19.58
CA ARG A 263 22.84 37.62 20.27
C ARG A 263 23.15 37.39 21.73
#